data_AF-A0A3C1SGH4-F1
#
_entry.id   AF-A0A3C1SGH4-F1
#
_cell.length_a   1.000
_cell.length_b   1.000
_cell.length_c   1.000
_cell.angle_alpha   90.00
_cell.angle_beta   90.00
_cell.angle_gamma   90.00
#
_symmetry.space_group_name_H-M   'P 1'
#
loop_
_entity.id
_entity.type
_entity.pdbx_description
1 polymer ?
#
loop_
_entity_poly.entity_id
_entity_poly.type
_entity_poly.pdbx_seq_one_letter_code
_entity_poly.pdbx_strand_id
1 'polypeptide(L)'
;TTGGVFDTSVVPEMALTLPGSITASEGLNIGAMIQRAGSNVLAVQLSALQNNGELKILSSPSITTLDNQTATIESGKEVPFQTVQQGEVNVEFKKAVLSLKVTPHVIDGKILKLNILTHKDELDFTNNVAGNPTIITKNAETNVVLFDGQTTVIGGLNKESLSDSESGIPILSDIPLIGHLFKRTGNKSDKEEILIFITPHLLKEPQP
;
A
#
# COMPACT_ATOMS: atom_id res chain seq x y z
N THR A 1 -34.67 -33.64 38.50
CA THR A 1 -34.34 -33.48 37.07
C THR A 1 -33.41 -32.28 37.05
N THR A 2 -32.09 -32.43 37.10
CA THR A 2 -31.13 -33.04 36.17
C THR A 2 -31.24 -32.47 34.75
N GLY A 3 -30.36 -31.52 34.45
CA GLY A 3 -29.48 -31.59 33.28
C GLY A 3 -29.86 -30.81 32.02
N GLY A 4 -28.89 -30.00 31.54
CA GLY A 4 -28.64 -29.71 30.12
C GLY A 4 -28.99 -28.29 29.67
N VAL A 5 -28.28 -27.63 28.75
CA VAL A 5 -27.01 -27.88 28.02
C VAL A 5 -26.67 -26.52 27.38
N PHE A 6 -25.41 -26.07 27.39
CA PHE A 6 -24.94 -25.09 26.40
C PHE A 6 -23.74 -25.70 25.67
N ASP A 7 -24.00 -26.02 24.41
CA ASP A 7 -23.10 -26.50 23.38
C ASP A 7 -22.13 -25.37 22.99
N THR A 8 -20.83 -25.63 23.07
CA THR A 8 -19.80 -24.76 22.48
C THR A 8 -19.22 -25.52 21.30
N SER A 9 -19.63 -25.09 20.12
CA SER A 9 -19.22 -25.64 18.84
C SER A 9 -17.70 -25.59 18.70
N VAL A 10 -17.17 -26.78 18.42
CA VAL A 10 -15.78 -27.11 18.14
C VAL A 10 -15.34 -26.37 16.87
N VAL A 11 -14.45 -25.39 17.01
CA VAL A 11 -13.52 -25.03 15.92
C VAL A 11 -12.45 -26.13 15.88
N PRO A 12 -12.19 -26.78 14.73
CA PRO A 12 -11.08 -27.70 14.64
C PRO A 12 -9.81 -26.84 14.64
N GLU A 13 -9.19 -26.72 15.81
CA GLU A 13 -7.81 -26.29 15.92
C GLU A 13 -6.99 -27.29 15.09
N MET A 14 -6.44 -26.83 13.97
CA MET A 14 -5.56 -27.65 13.14
C MET A 14 -4.21 -27.74 13.86
N ALA A 15 -4.22 -28.49 14.97
CA ALA A 15 -3.06 -28.79 15.76
C ALA A 15 -2.09 -29.59 14.89
N LEU A 16 -0.94 -29.01 14.60
CA LEU A 16 0.21 -29.75 14.12
C LEU A 16 0.67 -30.65 15.28
N THR A 17 0.04 -31.82 15.39
CA THR A 17 0.45 -32.83 16.36
C THR A 17 1.79 -33.38 15.90
N LEU A 18 2.85 -33.04 16.63
CA LEU A 18 4.19 -33.56 16.40
C LEU A 18 4.29 -34.89 17.15
N PRO A 19 4.33 -36.05 16.48
CA PRO A 19 4.47 -37.30 17.20
C PRO A 19 5.90 -37.42 17.71
N GLY A 20 6.02 -37.62 19.02
CA GLY A 20 7.13 -38.35 19.62
C GLY A 20 8.39 -37.53 19.89
N SER A 21 8.77 -37.53 21.16
CA SER A 21 10.11 -37.27 21.67
C SER A 21 11.21 -37.78 20.73
N ILE A 22 11.98 -36.86 20.15
CA ILE A 22 13.21 -37.17 19.43
C ILE A 22 14.31 -37.51 20.45
N THR A 23 14.53 -38.80 20.70
CA THR A 23 15.75 -39.25 21.36
C THR A 23 16.94 -38.93 20.45
N ALA A 24 17.69 -37.89 20.82
CA ALA A 24 18.94 -37.54 20.17
C ALA A 24 19.97 -38.66 20.42
N SER A 25 20.06 -39.62 19.52
CA SER A 25 21.26 -40.46 19.44
C SER A 25 21.69 -40.91 18.05
N GLU A 26 20.92 -40.68 16.99
CA GLU A 26 21.38 -40.94 15.62
C GLU A 26 20.85 -39.84 14.69
N GLY A 27 21.71 -39.42 13.75
CA GLY A 27 21.64 -38.15 13.02
C GLY A 27 20.24 -37.71 12.57
N LEU A 28 20.00 -36.40 12.73
CA LEU A 28 18.82 -35.71 12.24
C LEU A 28 18.76 -35.82 10.70
N ASN A 29 18.07 -36.84 10.19
CA ASN A 29 17.88 -37.09 8.76
C ASN A 29 16.85 -36.11 8.19
N ILE A 30 17.29 -34.89 7.89
CA ILE A 30 16.49 -33.86 7.20
C ILE A 30 15.96 -34.39 5.85
N GLY A 31 16.68 -35.33 5.21
CA GLY A 31 16.22 -36.00 3.99
C GLY A 31 14.91 -36.78 4.14
N ALA A 32 14.65 -37.39 5.30
CA ALA A 32 13.41 -38.15 5.56
C ALA A 32 12.21 -37.23 5.85
N MET A 33 12.46 -36.01 6.34
CA MET A 33 11.42 -34.99 6.54
C MET A 33 10.99 -34.35 5.22
N ILE A 34 11.93 -34.15 4.28
CA ILE A 34 11.65 -33.60 2.94
C ILE A 34 10.88 -34.62 2.08
N GLN A 35 11.22 -35.90 2.16
CA GLN A 35 10.57 -36.95 1.35
C GLN A 35 9.11 -37.21 1.77
N ARG A 36 8.75 -36.95 3.03
CA ARG A 36 7.37 -37.05 3.54
C ARG A 36 6.53 -35.78 3.35
N ALA A 37 7.15 -34.64 3.03
CA ALA A 37 6.48 -33.34 2.86
C ALA A 37 6.31 -32.93 1.38
N GLY A 38 6.42 -33.89 0.45
CA GLY A 38 6.51 -33.74 -1.01
C GLY A 38 5.33 -33.10 -1.76
N SER A 39 4.44 -32.39 -1.08
CA SER A 39 3.40 -31.55 -1.72
C SER A 39 3.25 -30.16 -1.08
N ASN A 40 3.80 -29.95 0.13
CA ASN A 40 3.51 -28.76 0.93
C ASN A 40 4.64 -27.73 0.90
N VAL A 41 5.85 -28.12 0.50
CA VAL A 41 6.97 -27.19 0.30
C VAL A 41 6.68 -26.23 -0.86
N LEU A 42 6.03 -26.72 -1.92
CA LEU A 42 5.62 -25.88 -3.04
C LEU A 42 4.51 -24.92 -2.60
N ALA A 43 3.54 -25.36 -1.79
CA ALA A 43 2.47 -24.52 -1.26
C ALA A 43 3.01 -23.43 -0.31
N VAL A 44 3.97 -23.75 0.56
CA VAL A 44 4.65 -22.77 1.43
C VAL A 44 5.46 -21.76 0.61
N GLN A 45 6.13 -22.20 -0.46
CA GLN A 45 6.87 -21.33 -1.36
C GLN A 45 5.93 -20.47 -2.24
N LEU A 46 4.78 -21.01 -2.66
CA LEU A 46 3.76 -20.30 -3.43
C LEU A 46 3.01 -19.28 -2.57
N SER A 47 2.64 -19.62 -1.33
CA SER A 47 2.05 -18.68 -0.37
C SER A 47 3.02 -17.56 0.04
N ALA A 48 4.33 -17.82 0.02
CA ALA A 48 5.35 -16.78 0.20
C ALA A 48 5.49 -15.86 -1.03
N LEU A 49 5.19 -16.35 -2.24
CA LEU A 49 5.27 -15.60 -3.51
C LEU A 49 3.93 -14.96 -3.94
N GLN A 50 2.80 -15.36 -3.35
CA GLN A 50 1.46 -14.91 -3.73
C GLN A 50 1.11 -13.51 -3.20
N ASN A 51 2.08 -12.79 -2.64
CA ASN A 51 1.93 -11.39 -2.24
C ASN A 51 2.25 -10.43 -3.40
N ASN A 52 1.88 -10.81 -4.63
CA ASN A 52 2.17 -10.02 -5.82
C ASN A 52 1.08 -8.97 -6.07
N GLY A 53 1.41 -7.74 -5.69
CA GLY A 53 1.05 -6.52 -6.42
C GLY A 53 -0.44 -6.28 -6.63
N GLU A 54 -1.17 -5.92 -5.57
CA GLU A 54 -2.49 -5.32 -5.73
C GLU A 54 -2.35 -3.94 -6.41
N LEU A 55 -2.92 -3.81 -7.62
CA LEU A 55 -3.14 -2.51 -8.25
C LEU A 55 -4.22 -1.77 -7.45
N LYS A 56 -3.81 -0.83 -6.60
CA LYS A 56 -4.72 -0.04 -5.79
C LYS A 56 -5.04 1.30 -6.46
N ILE A 57 -6.25 1.43 -7.02
CA ILE A 57 -6.72 2.72 -7.53
C ILE A 57 -6.98 3.63 -6.33
N LEU A 58 -6.12 4.64 -6.17
CA LEU A 58 -6.14 5.49 -5.00
C LEU A 58 -7.32 6.48 -5.02
N SER A 59 -7.66 7.07 -6.18
CA SER A 59 -8.79 8.01 -6.37
C SER A 59 -9.00 8.42 -7.84
N SER A 60 -10.23 8.83 -8.22
CA SER A 60 -10.58 9.33 -9.58
C SER A 60 -11.43 10.61 -9.52
N PRO A 61 -10.83 11.80 -9.36
CA PRO A 61 -11.57 13.07 -9.35
C PRO A 61 -11.99 13.47 -10.78
N SER A 62 -13.17 14.08 -10.92
CA SER A 62 -13.66 14.62 -12.19
C SER A 62 -14.35 15.96 -11.98
N ILE A 63 -14.16 16.91 -12.90
CA ILE A 63 -14.78 18.23 -12.86
C ILE A 63 -15.07 18.71 -14.28
N THR A 64 -16.20 19.39 -14.46
CA THR A 64 -16.60 20.04 -15.71
C THR A 64 -16.46 21.55 -15.57
N THR A 65 -15.90 22.21 -16.58
CA THR A 65 -15.74 23.67 -16.59
C THR A 65 -15.84 24.21 -18.02
N LEU A 66 -15.99 25.53 -18.14
CA LEU A 66 -15.96 26.24 -19.41
C LEU A 66 -14.54 26.42 -19.91
N ASP A 67 -14.41 26.69 -21.21
CA ASP A 67 -13.14 27.06 -21.82
C ASP A 67 -12.56 28.34 -21.19
N ASN A 68 -11.25 28.32 -20.90
CA ASN A 68 -10.51 29.37 -20.17
C ASN A 68 -11.01 29.67 -18.74
N GLN A 69 -11.89 28.86 -18.18
CA GLN A 69 -12.39 29.03 -16.82
C GLN A 69 -11.72 28.03 -15.88
N THR A 70 -11.00 28.58 -14.88
CA THR A 70 -10.42 27.75 -13.81
C THR A 70 -11.53 27.18 -12.96
N ALA A 71 -11.47 25.88 -12.70
CA ALA A 71 -12.37 25.19 -11.79
C ALA A 71 -11.57 24.35 -10.78
N THR A 72 -12.14 24.13 -9.61
CA THR A 72 -11.52 23.35 -8.53
C THR A 72 -12.56 22.48 -7.85
N ILE A 73 -12.20 21.23 -7.59
CA ILE A 73 -12.98 20.27 -6.81
C ILE A 73 -12.11 19.74 -5.68
N GLU A 74 -12.67 19.66 -4.48
CA GLU A 74 -11.99 19.12 -3.30
C GLU A 74 -12.89 18.07 -2.63
N SER A 75 -12.30 16.96 -2.20
CA SER A 75 -12.98 15.91 -1.47
C SER A 75 -12.07 15.37 -0.37
N GLY A 76 -12.57 15.31 0.85
CA GLY A 76 -11.81 14.76 1.96
C GLY A 76 -12.40 15.13 3.31
N LYS A 77 -11.56 15.09 4.33
CA LYS A 77 -11.96 15.34 5.72
C LYS A 77 -10.89 16.14 6.44
N GLU A 78 -11.31 16.89 7.46
CA GLU A 78 -10.40 17.55 8.38
C GLU A 78 -10.16 16.66 9.59
N VAL A 79 -8.90 16.55 10.00
CA VAL A 79 -8.49 15.78 11.17
C VAL A 79 -7.93 16.73 12.21
N PRO A 80 -8.40 16.66 13.47
CA PRO A 80 -7.84 17.45 14.55
C PRO A 80 -6.49 16.86 15.00
N PHE A 81 -5.47 17.71 15.04
CA PHE A 81 -4.15 17.42 15.59
C PHE A 81 -4.02 18.16 16.91
N GLN A 82 -3.72 17.42 17.97
CA GLN A 82 -3.46 18.01 19.28
C GLN A 82 -1.97 18.34 19.39
N THR A 83 -1.66 19.61 19.66
CA THR A 83 -0.29 20.08 19.93
C THR A 83 -0.26 20.68 21.32
N VAL A 84 0.82 20.39 22.07
CA VAL A 84 1.03 20.99 23.39
C VAL A 84 2.05 22.11 23.22
N GLN A 85 1.61 23.35 23.38
CA GLN A 85 2.51 24.52 23.42
C GLN A 85 2.40 25.15 24.80
N GLN A 86 3.54 25.26 25.49
CA GLN A 86 3.63 25.90 26.81
C GLN A 86 2.65 25.35 27.88
N GLY A 87 2.32 24.05 27.80
CA GLY A 87 1.40 23.41 28.75
C GLY A 87 -0.08 23.58 28.41
N GLU A 88 -0.41 24.30 27.33
CA GLU A 88 -1.77 24.44 26.80
C GLU A 88 -1.98 23.47 25.64
N VAL A 89 -3.13 22.78 25.63
CA VAL A 89 -3.52 21.86 24.56
C VAL A 89 -4.21 22.67 23.47
N ASN A 90 -3.55 22.86 22.33
CA ASN A 90 -4.10 23.50 21.15
C ASN A 90 -4.52 22.43 20.13
N VAL A 91 -5.71 22.58 19.55
CA VAL A 91 -6.25 21.68 18.53
C VAL A 91 -6.18 22.38 17.17
N GLU A 92 -5.31 21.90 16.29
CA GLU A 92 -5.18 22.39 14.91
C GLU A 92 -5.84 21.41 13.94
N PHE A 93 -6.73 21.89 13.06
CA PHE A 93 -7.34 21.04 12.03
C PHE A 93 -6.44 21.00 10.79
N LYS A 94 -6.02 19.78 10.40
CA LYS A 94 -5.32 19.54 9.13
C LYS A 94 -6.25 18.87 8.14
N LYS A 95 -6.23 19.33 6.89
CA LYS A 95 -7.02 18.78 5.78
C LYS A 95 -6.33 17.53 5.25
N ALA A 96 -7.07 16.44 5.14
CA ALA A 96 -6.72 15.26 4.37
C ALA A 96 -7.66 15.21 3.16
N VAL A 97 -7.32 15.98 2.13
CA VAL A 97 -8.16 16.21 0.95
C VAL A 97 -7.45 15.83 -0.34
N LEU A 98 -8.24 15.33 -1.28
CA LEU A 98 -7.91 15.26 -2.70
C LEU A 98 -8.49 16.50 -3.38
N SER A 99 -7.64 17.29 -4.02
CA SER A 99 -7.99 18.51 -4.76
C SER A 99 -7.51 18.40 -6.21
N LEU A 100 -8.38 18.76 -7.14
CA LEU A 100 -8.08 18.90 -8.56
C LEU A 100 -8.45 20.32 -8.97
N LYS A 101 -7.46 21.08 -9.43
CA LYS A 101 -7.62 22.38 -10.05
C LYS A 101 -7.21 22.29 -11.51
N VAL A 102 -8.07 22.78 -12.40
CA VAL A 102 -7.82 22.72 -13.84
C VAL A 102 -8.27 23.98 -14.53
N THR A 103 -7.48 24.41 -15.51
CA THR A 103 -7.82 25.49 -16.45
C THR A 103 -7.67 24.95 -17.87
N PRO A 104 -8.78 24.65 -18.57
CA PRO A 104 -8.71 24.18 -19.95
C PRO A 104 -8.63 25.33 -20.95
N HIS A 105 -8.06 25.04 -22.10
CA HIS A 105 -8.03 25.89 -23.28
C HIS A 105 -8.26 25.03 -24.53
N VAL A 106 -9.36 25.27 -25.25
CA VAL A 106 -9.74 24.50 -26.45
C VAL A 106 -9.12 25.13 -27.69
N ILE A 107 -8.43 24.32 -28.50
CA ILE A 107 -7.81 24.70 -29.76
C ILE A 107 -8.45 23.88 -30.89
N ASP A 108 -8.93 24.55 -31.93
CA ASP A 108 -9.53 23.94 -33.14
C ASP A 108 -10.64 22.90 -32.87
N GLY A 109 -11.31 22.99 -31.71
CA GLY A 109 -12.42 22.10 -31.32
C GLY A 109 -12.05 20.61 -31.15
N LYS A 110 -10.75 20.28 -31.13
CA LYS A 110 -10.24 18.89 -31.03
C LYS A 110 -9.04 18.74 -30.10
N ILE A 111 -8.28 19.81 -29.93
CA ILE A 111 -7.06 19.84 -29.12
C ILE A 111 -7.39 20.58 -27.83
N LEU A 112 -6.93 20.05 -26.70
CA LEU A 112 -7.17 20.58 -25.36
C LEU A 112 -5.82 20.83 -24.70
N LYS A 113 -5.53 22.10 -24.43
CA LYS A 113 -4.42 22.50 -23.57
C LYS A 113 -4.95 22.63 -22.15
N LEU A 114 -4.35 21.90 -21.21
CA LEU A 114 -4.79 21.86 -19.82
C LEU A 114 -3.65 22.30 -18.91
N ASN A 115 -3.91 23.30 -18.06
CA ASN A 115 -3.13 23.53 -16.86
C ASN A 115 -3.78 22.74 -15.72
N ILE A 116 -3.06 21.79 -15.15
CA ILE A 116 -3.59 20.86 -14.13
C ILE A 116 -2.72 20.96 -12.89
N LEU A 117 -3.37 21.11 -11.75
CA LEU A 117 -2.78 21.02 -10.42
C LEU A 117 -3.59 20.02 -9.60
N THR A 118 -2.98 18.88 -9.27
CA THR A 118 -3.56 17.85 -8.42
C THR A 118 -2.82 17.77 -7.10
N HIS A 119 -3.56 17.68 -6.02
CA HIS A 119 -3.06 17.61 -4.66
C HIS A 119 -3.79 16.50 -3.90
N LYS A 120 -3.07 15.64 -3.19
CA LYS A 120 -3.67 14.59 -2.38
C LYS A 120 -2.95 14.46 -1.05
N ASP A 121 -3.70 14.65 0.03
CA ASP A 121 -3.25 14.36 1.39
C ASP A 121 -3.92 13.08 1.90
N GLU A 122 -3.09 12.15 2.37
CA GLU A 122 -3.53 10.91 3.02
C GLU A 122 -2.96 10.83 4.43
N LEU A 123 -3.74 10.30 5.37
CA LEU A 123 -3.27 10.04 6.73
C LEU A 123 -2.49 8.72 6.75
N ASP A 124 -1.31 8.76 7.34
CA ASP A 124 -0.51 7.58 7.63
C ASP A 124 -0.57 7.26 9.13
N PHE A 125 -1.32 6.20 9.43
CA PHE A 125 -1.46 5.66 10.79
C PHE A 125 -0.31 4.74 11.20
N THR A 126 0.58 4.38 10.28
CA THR A 126 1.72 3.50 10.54
C THR A 126 2.88 4.29 11.16
N ASN A 127 3.03 5.55 10.75
CA ASN A 127 4.00 6.48 11.29
C ASN A 127 3.25 7.56 12.09
N ASN A 128 3.26 7.43 13.42
CA ASN A 128 2.64 8.39 14.32
C ASN A 128 3.68 9.13 15.17
N VAL A 129 3.51 10.45 15.30
CA VAL A 129 4.33 11.28 16.20
C VAL A 129 3.45 11.78 17.33
N ALA A 130 3.75 11.37 18.56
CA ALA A 130 2.99 11.74 19.75
C ALA A 130 1.47 11.45 19.67
N GLY A 131 1.09 10.34 19.02
CA GLY A 131 -0.31 9.92 18.86
C GLY A 131 -1.04 10.55 17.66
N ASN A 132 -0.41 11.49 16.95
CA ASN A 132 -0.95 12.05 15.72
C ASN A 132 -0.41 11.30 14.49
N PRO A 133 -1.26 10.90 13.52
CA PRO A 133 -0.81 10.27 12.29
C PRO A 133 -0.03 11.27 11.42
N THR A 134 0.97 10.81 10.68
CA THR A 134 1.65 11.65 9.69
C THR A 134 0.78 11.86 8.46
N ILE A 135 1.08 12.88 7.64
CA ILE A 135 0.35 13.17 6.40
C ILE A 135 1.28 12.86 5.22
N ILE A 136 0.83 11.98 4.33
CA ILE A 136 1.48 11.71 3.05
C ILE A 136 0.83 12.62 2.01
N THR A 137 1.59 13.60 1.55
CA THR A 137 1.16 14.53 0.49
C THR A 137 1.70 14.09 -0.87
N LYS A 138 0.84 14.08 -1.88
CA LYS A 138 1.16 13.74 -3.27
C LYS A 138 0.68 14.86 -4.18
N ASN A 139 1.61 15.55 -4.84
CA ASN A 139 1.33 16.74 -5.64
C ASN A 139 1.88 16.58 -7.06
N ALA A 140 1.11 17.05 -8.05
CA ALA A 140 1.56 17.16 -9.42
C ALA A 140 0.99 18.43 -10.07
N GLU A 141 1.85 19.16 -10.76
CA GLU A 141 1.51 20.35 -11.52
C GLU A 141 2.10 20.21 -12.92
N THR A 142 1.27 20.38 -13.95
CA THR A 142 1.72 20.26 -15.32
C THR A 142 0.89 21.08 -16.29
N ASN A 143 1.46 21.32 -17.46
CA ASN A 143 0.78 21.88 -18.63
C ASN A 143 0.91 20.88 -19.77
N VAL A 144 -0.22 20.35 -20.24
CA VAL A 144 -0.23 19.29 -21.27
C VAL A 144 -1.18 19.63 -22.39
N VAL A 145 -0.87 19.16 -23.60
CA VAL A 145 -1.71 19.30 -24.79
C VAL A 145 -2.13 17.91 -25.23
N LEU A 146 -3.43 17.67 -25.26
CA LEU A 146 -4.05 16.36 -25.46
C LEU A 146 -5.13 16.48 -26.54
N PHE A 147 -5.48 15.36 -27.18
CA PHE A 147 -6.73 15.29 -27.94
C PHE A 147 -7.92 14.99 -27.03
N ASP A 148 -9.13 15.34 -27.49
CA ASP A 148 -10.38 14.93 -26.84
C ASP A 148 -10.45 13.40 -26.65
N GLY A 149 -10.72 12.96 -25.43
CA GLY A 149 -10.77 11.54 -25.05
C GLY A 149 -9.41 10.84 -24.91
N GLN A 150 -8.29 11.53 -25.13
CA GLN A 150 -6.97 10.92 -25.03
C GLN A 150 -6.49 10.85 -23.58
N THR A 151 -6.20 9.65 -23.09
CA THR A 151 -5.54 9.46 -21.79
C THR A 151 -4.04 9.65 -21.91
N THR A 152 -3.45 10.47 -21.03
CA THR A 152 -1.99 10.58 -20.89
C THR A 152 -1.55 10.44 -19.44
N VAL A 153 -0.30 10.05 -19.24
CA VAL A 153 0.37 10.06 -17.94
C VAL A 153 0.98 11.45 -17.74
N ILE A 154 0.58 12.12 -16.67
CA ILE A 154 1.11 13.46 -16.33
C ILE A 154 2.26 13.42 -15.33
N GLY A 155 2.46 12.29 -14.65
CA GLY A 155 3.56 12.12 -13.71
C GLY A 155 3.60 10.74 -13.09
N GLY A 156 4.76 10.40 -12.52
CA GLY A 156 4.97 9.19 -11.75
C GLY A 156 5.95 9.39 -10.60
N LEU A 157 5.68 8.75 -9.44
CA LEU A 157 6.58 8.69 -8.30
C LEU A 157 6.93 7.23 -8.03
N ASN A 158 8.22 6.90 -8.06
CA ASN A 158 8.72 5.58 -7.67
C ASN A 158 9.37 5.68 -6.29
N LYS A 159 8.96 4.82 -5.37
CA LYS A 159 9.52 4.65 -4.04
C LYS A 159 9.98 3.21 -3.88
N GLU A 160 11.25 3.05 -3.56
CA GLU A 160 11.85 1.74 -3.30
C GLU A 160 12.36 1.72 -1.86
N SER A 161 11.93 0.71 -1.10
CA SER A 161 12.34 0.49 0.29
C SER A 161 12.98 -0.88 0.40
N LEU A 162 14.30 -0.88 0.56
CA LEU A 162 15.10 -2.07 0.81
C LEU A 162 15.29 -2.23 2.32
N SER A 163 14.91 -3.38 2.86
CA SER A 163 15.10 -3.74 4.25
C SER A 163 15.78 -5.11 4.30
N ASP A 164 17.06 -5.07 4.62
CA ASP A 164 17.85 -6.27 4.89
C ASP A 164 17.86 -6.51 6.39
N SER A 165 17.41 -7.69 6.80
CA SER A 165 17.41 -8.14 8.18
C SER A 165 18.19 -9.45 8.28
N GLU A 166 19.18 -9.48 9.16
CA GLU A 166 19.90 -10.71 9.49
C GLU A 166 19.66 -11.01 10.97
N SER A 167 19.13 -12.20 11.25
CA SER A 167 18.90 -12.67 12.63
C SER A 167 19.54 -14.04 12.79
N GLY A 168 20.37 -14.23 13.80
CA GLY A 168 21.10 -15.48 13.98
C GLY A 168 21.68 -15.61 15.38
N ILE A 169 22.11 -16.82 15.74
CA ILE A 169 22.76 -17.08 17.04
C ILE A 169 24.22 -16.62 16.94
N PRO A 170 24.68 -15.61 17.72
CA PRO A 170 25.97 -14.93 17.50
C PRO A 170 27.22 -15.83 17.49
N ILE A 171 27.19 -16.98 18.19
CA ILE A 171 28.33 -17.90 18.27
C ILE A 171 28.31 -18.92 17.11
N LEU A 172 27.13 -19.28 16.61
CA LEU A 172 26.98 -20.31 15.57
C LEU A 172 26.90 -19.71 14.16
N SER A 173 26.57 -18.42 14.03
CA SER A 173 26.50 -17.69 12.76
C SER A 173 27.86 -17.53 12.08
N ASP A 174 28.94 -17.47 12.87
CA ASP A 174 30.29 -17.12 12.41
C ASP A 174 31.13 -18.35 12.06
N ILE A 175 30.61 -19.57 12.28
CA ILE A 175 31.32 -20.80 11.96
C ILE A 175 31.29 -21.03 10.44
N PRO A 176 32.46 -21.10 9.77
CA PRO A 176 32.53 -21.48 8.36
C PRO A 176 31.84 -22.83 8.15
N LEU A 177 31.15 -23.02 7.02
CA LEU A 177 30.45 -24.26 6.62
C LEU A 177 29.04 -24.49 7.22
N ILE A 178 28.75 -24.06 8.45
CA ILE A 178 27.42 -24.28 9.09
C ILE A 178 26.66 -23.00 9.47
N GLY A 179 27.31 -21.83 9.49
CA GLY A 179 26.69 -20.57 9.92
C GLY A 179 25.44 -20.16 9.12
N HIS A 180 25.33 -20.57 7.85
CA HIS A 180 24.14 -20.32 7.02
C HIS A 180 22.88 -21.07 7.49
N LEU A 181 23.01 -22.15 8.26
CA LEU A 181 21.87 -22.89 8.84
C LEU A 181 21.37 -22.26 10.14
N PHE A 182 22.18 -21.42 10.79
CA PHE A 182 21.89 -20.77 12.08
C PHE A 182 21.64 -19.26 11.96
N LYS A 183 21.60 -18.75 10.73
CA LYS A 183 21.21 -17.39 10.41
C LYS A 183 19.99 -17.39 9.50
N ARG A 184 19.10 -16.45 9.75
CA ARG A 184 17.92 -16.17 8.95
C ARG A 184 18.12 -14.78 8.35
N THR A 185 18.34 -14.76 7.05
CA THR A 185 18.38 -13.54 6.24
C THR A 185 16.97 -13.31 5.72
N GLY A 186 16.37 -12.18 6.10
CA GLY A 186 15.14 -11.67 5.53
C GLY A 186 15.47 -10.45 4.68
N ASN A 187 15.36 -10.59 3.36
CA ASN A 187 15.44 -9.47 2.43
C ASN A 187 14.01 -9.06 2.08
N LYS A 188 13.63 -7.83 2.39
CA LYS A 188 12.34 -7.25 2.03
C LYS A 188 12.58 -6.08 1.09
N SER A 189 12.02 -6.15 -0.11
CA SER A 189 12.07 -5.08 -1.11
C SER A 189 10.65 -4.64 -1.40
N ASP A 190 10.25 -3.49 -0.86
CA ASP A 190 8.94 -2.88 -1.15
C ASP A 190 9.12 -1.82 -2.24
N LYS A 191 8.50 -2.03 -3.41
CA LYS A 191 8.48 -1.06 -4.51
C LYS A 191 7.06 -0.51 -4.69
N GLU A 192 6.91 0.79 -4.54
CA GLU A 192 5.65 1.53 -4.70
C GLU A 192 5.81 2.49 -5.89
N GLU A 193 5.03 2.27 -6.95
CA GLU A 193 4.98 3.14 -8.12
C GLU A 193 3.60 3.79 -8.22
N ILE A 194 3.58 5.12 -8.20
CA ILE A 194 2.36 5.92 -8.32
C ILE A 194 2.38 6.55 -9.69
N LEU A 195 1.30 6.38 -10.46
CA LEU A 195 1.11 7.01 -11.76
C LEU A 195 -0.15 7.87 -11.72
N ILE A 196 -0.07 9.05 -12.34
CA ILE A 196 -1.19 9.99 -12.43
C ILE A 196 -1.62 10.08 -13.89
N PHE A 197 -2.86 9.70 -14.14
CA PHE A 197 -3.48 9.70 -15.46
C PHE A 197 -4.50 10.83 -15.56
N ILE A 198 -4.62 11.42 -16.74
CA ILE A 198 -5.66 12.39 -17.06
C ILE A 198 -6.33 12.01 -18.38
N THR A 199 -7.65 12.17 -18.45
CA THR A 199 -8.44 11.97 -19.67
C THR A 199 -9.41 13.13 -19.80
N PRO A 200 -9.23 14.04 -20.78
CA PRO A 200 -10.17 15.13 -20.98
C PRO A 200 -11.32 14.71 -21.88
N HIS A 201 -12.47 15.36 -21.69
CA HIS A 201 -13.63 15.19 -22.56
C HIS A 201 -14.20 16.56 -22.92
N LEU A 202 -14.33 16.84 -24.21
CA LEU A 202 -15.00 18.03 -24.73
C LEU A 202 -16.49 17.74 -24.88
N LEU A 203 -17.31 18.36 -24.03
CA LEU A 203 -18.76 18.26 -24.14
C LEU A 203 -19.24 19.11 -25.33
N LYS A 204 -19.85 18.45 -26.31
CA LYS A 204 -20.56 19.12 -27.40
C LYS A 204 -22.03 19.24 -26.98
N GLU A 205 -22.67 20.34 -27.33
CA GLU A 205 -24.10 20.55 -27.08
C GLU A 205 -24.90 19.34 -27.58
N PRO A 206 -25.86 18.81 -26.77
CA PRO A 206 -26.77 17.79 -27.25
C PRO A 206 -27.49 18.35 -28.48
N GLN A 207 -27.30 17.70 -29.63
CA GLN A 207 -28.08 18.05 -30.82
C GLN A 207 -29.55 17.73 -30.52
N PRO A 208 -30.48 18.67 -30.73
CA PRO A 208 -31.91 18.48 -30.45
C PRO A 208 -32.58 17.45 -31.36
#